data_AF-A0A7H1MCV4-F1
#
_entry.id   AF-A0A7H1MCV4-F1
#
_cell.length_a   1.000
_cell.length_b   1.000
_cell.length_c   1.000
_cell.angle_alpha   90.00
_cell.angle_beta   90.00
_cell.angle_gamma   90.00
#
_symmetry.space_group_name_H-M   'P 1'
#
loop_
_entity.id
_entity.type
_entity.pdbx_description
1 polymer ?
#
loop_
_entity_poly.entity_id
_entity_poly.type
_entity_poly.pdbx_seq_one_letter_code
_entity_poly.pdbx_strand_id
1 'polypeptide(L)'
;MVEAMLAGCCVVRSNTGGAYNQIDHGKTGYIFENGNIGQFGQYLHELVADPEKRAGFAAAGRQKALASFTGEVMAKKTLGVSRFARRPLNICQTPATTARFQIFCRKRTTRLRGFIPTRGRLKTIMPFFRRPVSEHTIWH
;
A
#
# COMPACT_ATOMS: atom_id res chain seq x y z
N MET A 1 -14.16 -2.05 9.55
CA MET A 1 -14.30 -3.32 8.80
C MET A 1 -14.16 -4.54 9.71
N VAL A 2 -13.05 -4.66 10.45
CA VAL A 2 -12.86 -5.75 11.43
C VAL A 2 -14.00 -5.79 12.46
N GLU A 3 -14.48 -4.65 12.93
CA GLU A 3 -15.63 -4.58 13.85
C GLU A 3 -16.90 -5.22 13.25
N ALA A 4 -17.18 -4.97 11.96
CA ALA A 4 -18.31 -5.58 11.27
C ALA A 4 -18.14 -7.10 11.15
N MET A 5 -16.92 -7.58 10.87
CA MET A 5 -16.63 -9.02 10.86
C MET A 5 -16.83 -9.64 12.25
N LEU A 6 -16.38 -8.96 13.32
CA LEU A 6 -16.55 -9.42 14.71
C LEU A 6 -18.03 -9.45 15.14
N ALA A 7 -18.83 -8.50 14.65
CA ALA A 7 -20.28 -8.46 14.84
C ALA A 7 -21.03 -9.54 14.03
N GLY A 8 -20.33 -10.33 13.20
CA GLY A 8 -20.96 -11.36 12.37
C GLY A 8 -21.69 -10.79 11.16
N CYS A 9 -21.27 -9.63 10.65
CA CYS A 9 -21.79 -9.07 9.41
C CYS A 9 -20.99 -9.57 8.20
N CYS A 10 -21.68 -9.90 7.11
CA CYS A 10 -21.05 -10.14 5.83
C CYS A 10 -20.48 -8.82 5.27
N VAL A 11 -19.23 -8.81 4.82
CA VAL A 11 -18.54 -7.60 4.39
C VAL A 11 -18.31 -7.60 2.88
N VAL A 12 -18.62 -6.46 2.25
CA VAL A 12 -18.24 -6.13 0.87
C VAL A 12 -17.44 -4.83 0.91
N ARG A 13 -16.23 -4.83 0.34
CA ARG A 13 -15.28 -3.69 0.39
C ARG A 13 -14.69 -3.40 -0.98
N SER A 14 -14.30 -2.15 -1.27
CA SER A 14 -13.44 -1.86 -2.41
C SER A 14 -12.01 -2.40 -2.21
N ASN A 15 -11.26 -2.62 -3.29
CA ASN A 15 -9.87 -3.08 -3.33
C ASN A 15 -8.84 -2.05 -2.82
N THR A 16 -9.26 -1.07 -2.03
CA THR A 16 -8.41 -0.05 -1.42
C THR A 16 -7.48 -0.64 -0.34
N GLY A 17 -6.46 0.13 0.04
CA GLY A 17 -5.37 -0.32 0.92
C GLY A 17 -5.80 -1.21 2.09
N GLY A 18 -5.18 -2.38 2.17
CA GLY A 18 -5.41 -3.36 3.24
C GLY A 18 -6.67 -4.22 3.09
N ALA A 19 -7.44 -4.10 1.99
CA ALA A 19 -8.62 -4.93 1.74
C ALA A 19 -8.28 -6.43 1.70
N TYR A 20 -7.28 -6.82 0.88
CA TYR A 20 -6.85 -8.22 0.73
C TYR A 20 -6.17 -8.79 1.97
N ASN A 21 -5.63 -7.95 2.85
CA ASN A 21 -5.10 -8.40 4.14
C ASN A 21 -6.21 -8.77 5.13
N GLN A 22 -7.38 -8.13 5.00
CA GLN A 22 -8.52 -8.33 5.90
C GLN A 22 -9.49 -9.39 5.36
N ILE A 23 -9.78 -9.36 4.06
CA ILE A 23 -10.83 -10.17 3.41
C ILE A 23 -10.19 -11.11 2.40
N ASP A 24 -10.50 -12.40 2.53
CA ASP A 24 -10.29 -13.38 1.47
C ASP A 24 -11.51 -13.35 0.55
N HIS A 25 -11.33 -12.79 -0.64
CA HIS A 25 -12.38 -12.62 -1.64
C HIS A 25 -13.07 -13.96 -1.96
N GLY A 26 -14.40 -13.96 -1.92
CA GLY A 26 -15.24 -15.15 -2.18
C GLY A 26 -15.25 -16.20 -1.06
N LYS A 27 -14.59 -15.94 0.08
CA LYS A 27 -14.54 -16.86 1.22
C LYS A 27 -15.03 -16.23 2.52
N THR A 28 -14.58 -15.02 2.79
CA THR A 28 -14.88 -14.27 4.04
C THR A 28 -15.64 -12.96 3.77
N GLY A 29 -16.04 -12.76 2.51
CA GLY A 29 -16.63 -11.54 1.99
C GLY A 29 -16.20 -11.29 0.55
N TYR A 30 -16.63 -10.15 0.01
CA TYR A 30 -16.27 -9.74 -1.35
C TYR A 30 -15.41 -8.48 -1.37
N ILE A 31 -14.57 -8.43 -2.40
CA ILE A 31 -13.76 -7.27 -2.75
C ILE A 31 -14.13 -6.86 -4.17
N PHE A 32 -14.49 -5.59 -4.38
CA PHE A 32 -14.80 -5.02 -5.69
C PHE A 32 -13.77 -3.95 -6.08
N GLU A 33 -13.67 -3.65 -7.37
CA GLU A 33 -12.78 -2.62 -7.91
C GLU A 33 -13.23 -1.23 -7.45
N ASN A 34 -12.31 -0.39 -6.97
CA ASN A 34 -12.66 0.93 -6.49
C ASN A 34 -13.26 1.79 -7.61
N GLY A 35 -14.44 2.39 -7.36
CA GLY A 35 -15.21 3.13 -8.36
C GLY A 35 -16.10 2.28 -9.26
N ASN A 36 -16.02 0.94 -9.20
CA ASN A 36 -16.90 0.06 -9.96
C ASN A 36 -18.21 -0.23 -9.19
N ILE A 37 -19.18 0.67 -9.37
CA ILE A 37 -20.51 0.56 -8.74
C ILE A 37 -21.28 -0.67 -9.27
N GLY A 38 -21.10 -1.02 -10.55
CA GLY A 38 -21.77 -2.17 -11.16
C GLY A 38 -21.38 -3.48 -10.47
N GLN A 39 -20.08 -3.70 -10.27
CA GLN A 39 -19.58 -4.88 -9.57
C GLN A 39 -20.02 -4.91 -8.10
N PHE A 40 -20.02 -3.76 -7.42
CA PHE A 40 -20.56 -3.67 -6.07
C PHE A 40 -22.03 -4.10 -6.01
N GLY A 41 -22.85 -3.61 -6.94
CA GLY A 41 -24.26 -3.98 -7.05
C GLY A 41 -24.48 -5.46 -7.32
N GLN A 42 -23.66 -6.07 -8.20
CA GLN A 42 -23.72 -7.50 -8.49
C GLN A 42 -23.47 -8.35 -7.23
N TYR A 43 -22.43 -8.04 -6.45
CA TYR A 43 -22.15 -8.76 -5.21
C TYR A 43 -23.24 -8.57 -4.16
N LEU A 44 -23.80 -7.36 -4.03
CA LEU A 44 -24.92 -7.14 -3.12
C LEU A 44 -26.15 -7.94 -3.56
N HIS A 45 -26.49 -7.95 -4.84
CA HIS A 45 -27.62 -8.71 -5.38
C HIS A 45 -27.46 -10.20 -5.10
N GLU A 46 -26.28 -10.75 -5.36
CA GLU A 46 -25.95 -12.15 -5.07
C GLU A 46 -26.12 -12.48 -3.58
N LEU A 47 -25.56 -11.64 -2.69
CA LEU A 47 -25.64 -11.86 -1.25
C LEU A 47 -27.05 -11.66 -0.70
N VAL A 48 -27.88 -10.81 -1.30
CA VAL A 48 -29.28 -10.65 -0.92
C VAL A 48 -30.10 -11.87 -1.33
N ALA A 49 -29.88 -12.37 -2.55
CA ALA A 49 -30.57 -13.53 -3.11
C ALA A 49 -30.18 -14.86 -2.44
N ASP A 50 -28.94 -14.97 -1.93
CA ASP A 50 -28.41 -16.18 -1.28
C ASP A 50 -28.10 -15.92 0.21
N PRO A 51 -29.09 -16.09 1.11
CA PRO A 51 -28.90 -15.86 2.54
C PRO A 51 -27.93 -16.86 3.18
N GLU A 52 -27.81 -18.08 2.66
CA GLU A 52 -26.88 -19.08 3.19
C GLU A 52 -25.43 -18.69 2.91
N LYS A 53 -25.12 -18.30 1.67
CA LYS A 53 -23.80 -17.75 1.33
C LYS A 53 -23.47 -16.53 2.18
N ARG A 54 -24.43 -15.61 2.36
CA ARG A 54 -24.25 -14.43 3.22
C ARG A 54 -23.93 -14.81 4.66
N ALA A 55 -24.65 -15.78 5.23
CA ALA A 55 -24.39 -16.28 6.57
C ALA A 55 -23.04 -17.01 6.68
N GLY A 56 -22.68 -17.80 5.66
CA GLY A 56 -21.39 -18.49 5.57
C GLY A 56 -20.22 -17.50 5.55
N PHE A 57 -20.31 -16.43 4.75
CA PHE A 57 -19.29 -15.39 4.69
C PHE A 57 -19.18 -14.60 5.99
N ALA A 58 -20.31 -14.27 6.62
CA ALA A 58 -20.34 -13.63 7.93
C ALA A 58 -19.62 -14.48 8.99
N ALA A 59 -19.92 -15.78 9.05
CA ALA A 59 -19.28 -16.71 9.99
C ALA A 59 -17.78 -16.86 9.73
N ALA A 60 -17.38 -17.08 8.47
CA ALA A 60 -15.98 -17.21 8.08
C ALA A 60 -15.19 -15.92 8.33
N GLY A 61 -15.77 -14.76 8.02
CA GLY A 61 -15.21 -13.45 8.31
C GLY A 61 -15.00 -13.24 9.80
N ARG A 62 -15.99 -13.59 10.64
CA ARG A 62 -15.87 -13.51 12.10
C ARG A 62 -14.75 -14.38 12.64
N GLN A 63 -14.64 -15.63 12.17
CA GLN A 63 -13.55 -16.54 12.57
C GLN A 63 -12.18 -15.97 12.21
N LYS A 64 -12.02 -15.45 10.98
CA LYS A 64 -10.78 -14.79 10.56
C LYS A 64 -10.46 -13.57 11.43
N ALA A 65 -11.45 -12.75 11.75
CA ALA A 65 -11.31 -11.58 12.60
C ALA A 65 -10.76 -11.95 13.99
N LEU A 66 -11.36 -12.96 14.63
CA LEU A 66 -10.95 -13.47 15.94
C LEU A 66 -9.54 -14.09 15.91
N ALA A 67 -9.18 -14.78 14.84
CA ALA A 67 -7.86 -15.41 14.73
C ALA A 67 -6.72 -14.41 14.48
N SER A 68 -6.99 -13.31 13.75
CA SER A 68 -5.92 -12.48 13.17
C SER A 68 -5.85 -11.05 13.70
N PHE A 69 -6.93 -10.54 14.31
CA PHE A 69 -7.10 -9.12 14.62
C PHE A 69 -7.52 -8.83 16.07
N THR A 70 -7.37 -9.79 16.97
CA THR A 70 -7.53 -9.54 18.41
C THR A 70 -6.37 -8.71 18.97
N GLY A 71 -6.61 -7.98 20.05
CA GLY A 71 -5.62 -7.10 20.67
C GLY A 71 -4.31 -7.82 20.98
N GLU A 72 -4.38 -9.05 21.49
CA GLU A 72 -3.19 -9.87 21.77
C GLU A 72 -2.41 -10.25 20.51
N VAL A 73 -3.10 -10.68 19.44
CA VAL A 73 -2.46 -11.07 18.18
C VAL A 73 -1.81 -9.87 17.51
N MET A 74 -2.50 -8.72 17.53
CA MET A 74 -1.97 -7.48 16.98
C MET A 74 -0.78 -6.96 17.79
N ALA A 75 -0.83 -7.05 19.14
CA ALA A 75 0.29 -6.70 20.00
C ALA A 75 1.53 -7.57 19.71
N LYS A 76 1.36 -8.89 19.58
CA LYS A 76 2.45 -9.82 19.22
C LYS A 76 3.10 -9.47 17.87
N LYS A 77 2.28 -9.19 16.85
CA LYS A 77 2.77 -8.77 15.52
C LYS A 77 3.60 -7.48 15.61
N THR A 78 3.13 -6.49 16.35
CA THR A 78 3.83 -5.20 16.54
C THR A 78 5.15 -5.37 17.29
N LEU A 79 5.17 -6.15 18.38
CA LEU A 79 6.38 -6.42 19.16
C LEU A 79 7.47 -7.16 18.35
N GLY A 80 7.08 -7.98 17.37
CA GLY A 80 8.00 -8.62 16.44
C GLY A 80 8.81 -7.62 15.62
N VAL A 81 8.19 -6.50 15.22
CA VAL A 81 8.85 -5.44 14.43
C VAL A 81 9.77 -4.58 15.31
N SER A 82 9.39 -4.29 16.55
CA SER A 82 10.21 -3.52 17.51
C SER A 82 11.57 -4.17 17.80
N ARG A 83 11.70 -5.48 17.58
CA ARG A 83 12.97 -6.20 17.75
C ARG A 83 13.96 -5.94 16.63
N PHE A 84 13.47 -5.64 15.42
CA PHE A 84 14.29 -5.38 14.22
C PHE A 84 14.66 -3.90 14.07
N ALA A 85 13.82 -3.01 14.61
CA ALA A 85 14.05 -1.56 14.58
C ALA A 85 15.10 -1.08 15.60
N ARG A 86 15.61 -1.95 16.49
CA ARG A 86 16.87 -1.71 17.20
C ARG A 86 18.08 -1.91 16.29
N ARG A 87 18.08 -1.27 15.12
CA ARG A 87 19.35 -0.82 14.55
C ARG A 87 19.91 0.19 15.55
N PRO A 88 21.18 0.13 15.95
CA PRO A 88 21.75 1.22 16.72
C PRO A 88 21.49 2.48 15.90
N LEU A 89 20.71 3.42 16.44
CA LEU A 89 20.81 4.79 15.97
C LEU A 89 22.25 5.17 16.27
N ASN A 90 23.10 5.12 15.24
CA ASN A 90 24.30 5.94 15.21
C ASN A 90 23.81 7.38 15.11
N ILE A 91 23.23 7.89 16.20
CA ILE A 91 23.22 9.31 16.50
C ILE A 91 24.70 9.66 16.45
N CYS A 92 25.08 10.44 15.45
CA CYS A 92 26.41 11.05 15.38
C CYS A 92 26.60 11.86 16.67
N GLN A 93 27.12 11.22 17.71
CA GLN A 93 27.74 11.89 18.83
C GLN A 93 29.09 12.38 18.31
N THR A 94 29.08 13.44 17.50
CA THR A 94 30.29 14.26 17.39
C THR A 94 30.37 15.09 18.64
N PRO A 95 31.34 14.89 19.54
CA PRO A 95 31.62 15.91 20.53
C PRO A 95 32.11 17.14 19.76
N ALA A 96 31.38 18.25 19.92
CA ALA A 96 31.82 19.55 19.47
C ALA A 96 33.03 19.95 20.33
N THR A 97 34.24 19.57 19.92
CA THR A 97 35.49 20.23 20.33
C THR A 97 36.69 19.71 19.53
N THR A 98 37.19 20.60 18.68
CA THR A 98 38.63 20.78 18.37
C THR A 98 39.32 19.79 17.41
N ALA A 99 39.67 20.35 16.24
CA ALA A 99 40.86 20.09 15.42
C ALA A 99 40.98 18.78 14.60
N ARG A 100 40.70 18.95 13.30
CA ARG A 100 41.61 18.62 12.18
C ARG A 100 42.16 17.19 12.13
N PHE A 101 41.35 16.24 11.67
CA PHE A 101 41.88 15.01 11.06
C PHE A 101 41.18 14.71 9.73
N GLN A 102 42.02 14.42 8.75
CA GLN A 102 41.73 14.35 7.34
C GLN A 102 40.69 13.29 6.99
N ILE A 103 39.91 13.63 5.97
CA ILE A 103 39.18 12.72 5.09
C ILE A 103 40.13 11.61 4.62
N PHE A 104 40.04 10.44 5.24
CA PHE A 104 40.60 9.20 4.72
C PHE A 104 39.48 8.39 4.06
N CYS A 105 39.00 8.91 2.92
CA CYS A 105 38.13 8.17 2.01
C CYS A 105 39.04 7.19 1.24
N ARG A 106 39.03 5.92 1.67
CA ARG A 106 39.90 4.85 1.17
C ARG A 106 39.65 4.63 -0.33
N LYS A 107 40.64 5.01 -1.14
CA LYS A 107 40.70 4.83 -2.60
C LYS A 107 40.50 3.34 -2.97
N ARG A 108 39.47 3.02 -3.74
CA ARG A 108 39.49 1.86 -4.65
C ARG A 108 40.00 2.34 -6.00
N THR A 109 41.29 2.14 -6.22
CA THR A 109 41.92 2.24 -7.53
C THR A 109 41.56 1.02 -8.36
N THR A 110 40.90 1.21 -9.49
CA THR A 110 41.01 0.31 -10.64
C THR A 110 41.26 1.18 -11.87
N ARG A 111 42.52 1.13 -12.32
CA ARG A 111 43.11 1.73 -13.53
C ARG A 111 42.61 0.91 -14.73
N LEU A 112 42.07 1.48 -15.82
CA LEU A 112 42.73 1.78 -17.12
C LEU A 112 41.61 1.58 -18.18
N ARG A 113 41.16 2.54 -18.99
CA ARG A 113 41.67 3.10 -20.26
C ARG A 113 40.41 3.77 -20.87
N GLY A 114 40.34 5.06 -21.20
CA GLY A 114 41.01 5.69 -22.33
C GLY A 114 40.22 5.51 -23.63
N PHE A 115 39.14 6.29 -23.86
CA PHE A 115 38.65 6.64 -25.22
C PHE A 115 37.51 7.69 -25.17
N ILE A 116 37.72 8.85 -25.79
CA ILE A 116 36.70 9.83 -26.25
C ILE A 116 36.94 9.86 -27.78
N PRO A 117 35.93 9.69 -28.67
CA PRO A 117 35.19 10.88 -29.15
C PRO A 117 33.74 10.71 -29.65
N THR A 118 33.02 11.82 -29.50
CA THR A 118 31.99 12.47 -30.34
C THR A 118 30.84 11.68 -31.02
N ARG A 119 29.62 12.14 -30.72
CA ARG A 119 28.42 12.37 -31.58
C ARG A 119 27.22 12.46 -30.61
N GLY A 120 26.53 13.58 -30.43
CA GLY A 120 25.92 14.41 -31.47
C GLY A 120 24.60 13.79 -31.93
N ARG A 121 23.52 13.88 -31.12
CA ARG A 121 22.14 13.95 -31.61
C ARG A 121 21.17 14.44 -30.53
N LEU A 122 20.60 15.62 -30.79
CA LEU A 122 19.43 16.17 -30.10
C LEU A 122 18.26 15.17 -30.13
N LYS A 123 17.56 15.01 -29.01
CA LYS A 123 16.14 14.63 -29.03
C LYS A 123 15.32 15.79 -28.49
N THR A 124 14.60 16.38 -29.42
CA THR A 124 13.56 17.38 -29.29
C THR A 124 12.62 17.08 -28.14
N ILE A 125 12.53 18.03 -27.23
CA ILE A 125 11.46 18.16 -26.25
C ILE A 125 10.27 18.74 -27.04
N MET A 126 9.23 17.93 -27.26
CA MET A 126 7.94 18.42 -27.76
C MET A 126 6.95 18.42 -26.58
N PRO A 127 6.33 19.57 -26.25
CA PRO A 127 5.40 19.67 -25.14
C PRO A 127 4.05 19.06 -25.52
N PHE A 128 3.60 18.17 -24.65
CA PHE A 128 2.29 17.53 -24.64
C PHE A 128 1.19 18.57 -24.40
N PHE A 129 0.47 18.90 -25.47
CA PHE A 129 -0.96 19.20 -25.57
C PHE A 129 -1.62 19.86 -24.33
N ARG A 130 -1.68 21.20 -24.30
CA ARG A 130 -2.71 21.94 -23.55
C ARG A 130 -4.02 21.86 -24.34
N ARG A 131 -5.09 21.29 -23.76
CA ARG A 131 -6.47 21.62 -24.16
C ARG A 131 -7.01 22.68 -23.22
N PRO A 132 -7.69 23.73 -23.73
CA PRO A 132 -8.33 24.73 -22.91
C PRO A 132 -9.60 24.17 -22.24
N VAL A 133 -9.79 24.57 -20.98
CA VAL A 133 -11.04 24.45 -20.22
C VAL A 133 -12.04 25.42 -20.83
N SER A 134 -13.23 24.94 -21.23
CA SER A 134 -14.38 25.77 -21.54
C SER A 134 -15.42 25.61 -20.43
N GLU A 135 -15.59 26.67 -19.63
CA GLU A 135 -16.71 26.83 -18.72
C GLU A 135 -17.92 27.47 -19.42
N HIS A 136 -19.12 27.14 -18.91
CA HIS A 136 -20.43 27.77 -19.12
C HIS A 136 -21.08 27.50 -20.51
N THR A 137 -22.38 27.22 -20.68
CA THR A 137 -23.58 27.71 -19.98
C THR A 137 -24.84 26.95 -20.50
N ILE A 138 -25.95 26.98 -19.73
CA ILE A 138 -27.38 26.80 -20.08
C ILE A 138 -27.90 25.36 -20.34
N TRP A 139 -28.70 24.86 -19.40
CA TRP A 139 -29.85 23.99 -19.68
C TRP A 139 -31.12 24.83 -19.47
N HIS A 140 -31.99 24.84 -20.48
CA HIS A 140 -33.35 25.37 -20.42
C HIS A 140 -34.28 24.35 -21.09
#